data_AF-A0A0P0EM07-F1
#
_entry.id   AF-A0A0P0EM07-F1
#
_cell.length_a   1.000
_cell.length_b   1.000
_cell.length_c   1.000
_cell.angle_alpha   90.00
_cell.angle_beta   90.00
_cell.angle_gamma   90.00
#
_symmetry.space_group_name_H-M   'P 1'
#
loop_
_entity.id
_entity.type
_entity.pdbx_description
1 polymer ?
#
loop_
_entity_poly.entity_id
_entity_poly.type
_entity_poly.pdbx_seq_one_letter_code
_entity_poly.pdbx_strand_id
1 'polypeptide(L)'
;MADVDDTSLDRNSVDRTSLERGHEVADVPPLKLFVAGLLALASVGLILLLVWGMTSLFVGMTDRPPVASIAHTPIEPPPPRLQGSPARDLQAFRAAEGKELHTLGWVDRGAGLARIPIEDAMALLAKRGWPEEGK
;
A
#
# COMPACT_ATOMS: atom_id res chain seq x y z
N MET A 1 75.32 -58.38 -14.35
CA MET A 1 75.10 -56.92 -14.35
C MET A 1 74.02 -56.65 -15.40
N ALA A 2 72.73 -56.49 -15.07
CA ALA A 2 72.12 -55.65 -14.01
C ALA A 2 72.46 -54.16 -14.21
N ASP A 3 71.58 -53.15 -14.15
CA ASP A 3 70.11 -53.02 -13.95
C ASP A 3 69.68 -51.66 -14.60
N VAL A 4 68.42 -51.19 -14.70
CA VAL A 4 67.13 -51.49 -14.02
C VAL A 4 65.97 -51.53 -15.07
N ASP A 5 64.78 -51.96 -14.64
CA ASP A 5 63.49 -51.94 -15.35
C ASP A 5 62.82 -50.53 -15.32
N ASP A 6 62.44 -49.98 -16.47
CA ASP A 6 61.73 -48.69 -16.63
C ASP A 6 60.21 -48.90 -16.77
N THR A 7 59.57 -49.42 -15.72
CA THR A 7 58.10 -49.65 -15.71
C THR A 7 57.43 -49.24 -14.39
N SER A 8 57.58 -47.97 -13.97
CA SER A 8 56.75 -47.37 -12.92
C SER A 8 55.88 -46.22 -13.46
N LEU A 9 54.90 -46.57 -14.31
CA LEU A 9 53.80 -45.67 -14.64
C LEU A 9 53.01 -45.32 -13.36
N ASP A 10 53.24 -44.11 -12.85
CA ASP A 10 52.50 -43.54 -11.72
C ASP A 10 51.01 -43.38 -12.08
N ARG A 11 50.22 -44.40 -11.70
CA ARG A 11 48.77 -44.46 -11.90
C ARG A 11 47.99 -43.42 -11.08
N ASN A 12 48.66 -42.56 -10.31
CA ASN A 12 48.03 -41.57 -9.44
C ASN A 12 48.63 -40.16 -9.61
N SER A 13 49.33 -39.90 -10.72
CA SER A 13 49.82 -38.56 -11.08
C SER A 13 48.65 -37.66 -11.50
N VAL A 14 48.01 -37.01 -10.51
CA VAL A 14 47.02 -35.96 -10.76
C VAL A 14 47.68 -34.83 -11.54
N ASP A 15 47.13 -34.49 -12.71
CA ASP A 15 47.65 -33.40 -13.55
C ASP A 15 47.58 -32.07 -12.82
N ARG A 16 48.76 -31.59 -12.41
CA ARG A 16 48.92 -30.34 -11.65
C ARG A 16 48.44 -29.13 -12.44
N THR A 17 48.50 -29.16 -13.78
CA THR A 17 48.06 -28.05 -14.61
C THR A 17 46.53 -27.87 -14.61
N SER A 18 45.77 -28.92 -14.29
CA SER A 18 44.31 -28.87 -14.17
C SER A 18 43.86 -28.32 -12.81
N LEU A 19 44.57 -28.68 -11.74
CA LEU A 19 44.40 -28.10 -10.40
C LEU A 19 44.73 -26.61 -10.35
N GLU A 20 45.85 -26.19 -10.94
CA GLU A 20 46.26 -24.77 -10.98
C GLU A 20 45.29 -23.88 -11.76
N ARG A 21 44.57 -24.45 -12.74
CA ARG A 21 43.51 -23.76 -13.49
C ARG A 21 42.12 -23.83 -12.84
N GLY A 22 41.98 -24.53 -11.70
CA GLY A 22 40.71 -24.68 -10.99
C GLY A 22 39.68 -25.56 -11.70
N HIS A 23 40.12 -26.46 -12.58
CA HIS A 23 39.23 -27.41 -13.27
C HIS A 23 38.95 -28.66 -12.40
N GLU A 24 37.82 -29.32 -12.66
CA GLU A 24 37.44 -30.53 -11.92
C GLU A 24 38.36 -31.71 -12.27
N VAL A 25 38.84 -32.39 -11.23
CA VAL A 25 39.86 -33.46 -11.34
C VAL A 25 39.22 -34.83 -11.62
N ALA A 26 37.89 -34.93 -11.54
CA ALA A 26 37.14 -36.15 -11.79
C ALA A 26 35.75 -35.82 -12.33
N ASP A 27 35.32 -36.53 -13.38
CA ASP A 27 34.01 -36.35 -14.01
C ASP A 27 32.86 -36.64 -13.05
N VAL A 28 31.78 -35.84 -13.14
CA VAL A 28 30.53 -36.15 -12.44
C VAL A 28 29.84 -37.34 -13.13
N PRO A 29 29.66 -38.50 -12.46
CA PRO A 29 29.07 -39.66 -13.11
C PRO A 29 27.60 -39.41 -13.51
N PRO A 30 27.17 -39.83 -14.72
CA PRO A 30 25.87 -39.45 -15.29
C PRO A 30 24.68 -39.91 -14.44
N LEU A 31 24.83 -40.99 -13.69
CA LEU A 31 23.80 -41.46 -12.74
C LEU A 31 23.51 -40.43 -11.63
N LYS A 32 24.51 -39.67 -11.14
CA LYS A 32 24.27 -38.62 -10.14
C LYS A 32 23.49 -37.45 -10.73
N LEU A 33 23.79 -37.06 -11.98
CA LEU A 33 23.04 -36.03 -12.69
C LEU A 33 21.59 -36.46 -12.95
N PHE A 34 21.38 -37.72 -13.34
CA PHE A 34 20.04 -38.29 -13.53
C PHE A 34 19.23 -38.31 -12.22
N VAL A 35 19.83 -38.78 -11.12
CA VAL A 35 19.18 -38.78 -9.79
C VAL A 35 18.90 -37.36 -9.31
N ALA A 36 19.82 -36.42 -9.49
CA ALA A 36 19.61 -35.01 -9.14
C ALA A 36 18.45 -34.39 -9.94
N GLY A 37 18.39 -34.65 -11.26
CA GLY A 37 17.27 -34.23 -12.10
C GLY A 37 15.94 -34.84 -11.69
N LEU A 38 15.92 -36.13 -11.33
CA LEU A 38 14.73 -36.83 -10.86
C LEU A 38 14.25 -36.31 -9.50
N LEU A 39 15.16 -35.98 -8.58
CA LEU A 39 14.86 -35.32 -7.31
C LEU A 39 14.32 -33.89 -7.51
N ALA A 40 14.87 -33.13 -8.46
CA ALA A 40 14.37 -31.79 -8.81
C ALA A 40 12.97 -31.85 -9.44
N LEU A 41 12.70 -32.85 -10.29
CA LEU A 41 11.36 -33.05 -10.86
C LEU A 41 10.36 -33.48 -9.78
N ALA A 42 10.78 -34.36 -8.86
CA ALA A 42 9.95 -34.81 -7.73
C ALA A 42 9.63 -33.65 -6.75
N SER A 43 10.58 -32.74 -6.50
CA SER A 43 10.33 -31.58 -5.63
C SER A 43 9.38 -30.57 -6.28
N VAL A 44 9.48 -30.32 -7.58
CA VAL A 44 8.49 -29.52 -8.34
C VAL A 44 7.10 -30.17 -8.28
N GLY A 45 7.01 -31.49 -8.49
CA GLY A 45 5.75 -32.24 -8.37
C GLY A 45 5.14 -32.14 -6.96
N LEU A 46 5.96 -32.26 -5.92
CA LEU A 46 5.54 -32.11 -4.52
C LEU A 46 5.04 -30.69 -4.22
N ILE A 47 5.74 -29.66 -4.70
CA ILE A 47 5.31 -28.26 -4.55
C ILE A 47 3.95 -28.03 -5.22
N LEU A 48 3.77 -28.51 -6.46
CA LEU A 48 2.49 -28.40 -7.16
C LEU A 48 1.36 -29.13 -6.43
N LEU A 49 1.62 -30.33 -5.91
CA LEU A 49 0.66 -31.10 -5.12
C LEU A 49 0.30 -30.41 -3.80
N LEU A 50 1.27 -29.81 -3.11
CA LEU A 50 1.03 -29.03 -1.88
C LEU A 50 0.23 -27.75 -2.17
N VAL A 51 0.53 -27.02 -3.24
CA VAL A 51 -0.23 -25.83 -3.65
C VAL A 51 -1.67 -26.21 -4.04
N TRP A 52 -1.85 -27.30 -4.79
CA TRP A 52 -3.18 -27.80 -5.15
C TRP A 52 -3.99 -28.30 -3.93
N GLY A 53 -3.36 -29.04 -3.02
CA GLY A 53 -3.96 -29.47 -1.76
C GLY A 53 -4.34 -28.28 -0.87
N MET A 54 -3.45 -27.31 -0.73
CA MET A 54 -3.71 -26.08 0.04
C MET A 54 -4.89 -25.30 -0.56
N THR A 55 -4.86 -25.01 -1.85
CA THR A 55 -5.93 -24.25 -2.51
C THR A 55 -7.27 -24.98 -2.50
N SER A 56 -7.31 -26.30 -2.74
CA SER A 56 -8.56 -27.07 -2.66
C SER A 56 -9.18 -27.09 -1.26
N LEU A 57 -8.36 -27.12 -0.20
CA LEU A 57 -8.84 -26.98 1.19
C LEU A 57 -9.40 -25.58 1.49
N PHE A 58 -8.81 -24.51 0.94
CA PHE A 58 -9.25 -23.13 1.21
C PHE A 58 -10.35 -22.60 0.27
N VAL A 59 -10.55 -23.20 -0.92
CA VAL A 59 -11.62 -22.81 -1.86
C VAL A 59 -13.00 -22.96 -1.23
N GLY A 60 -13.24 -24.02 -0.45
CA GLY A 60 -14.48 -24.21 0.31
C GLY A 60 -14.61 -23.36 1.59
N MET A 61 -13.54 -22.68 2.03
CA MET A 61 -13.57 -21.78 3.18
C MET A 61 -13.80 -20.31 2.78
N THR A 62 -13.87 -20.04 1.47
CA THR A 62 -14.07 -18.70 0.92
C THR A 62 -15.51 -18.48 0.49
N ASP A 63 -16.47 -18.84 1.36
CA ASP A 63 -17.81 -18.23 1.44
C ASP A 63 -17.70 -16.79 1.97
N ARG A 64 -16.77 -16.02 1.39
CA ARG A 64 -16.90 -14.57 1.40
C ARG A 64 -18.09 -14.30 0.50
N PRO A 65 -19.21 -13.74 1.00
CA PRO A 65 -20.21 -13.20 0.09
C PRO A 65 -19.45 -12.28 -0.87
N PRO A 66 -19.74 -12.29 -2.19
CA PRO A 66 -19.06 -11.41 -3.12
C PRO A 66 -19.15 -10.02 -2.50
N VAL A 67 -17.98 -9.42 -2.19
CA VAL A 67 -17.93 -8.07 -1.63
C VAL A 67 -18.82 -7.26 -2.52
N ALA A 68 -19.91 -6.70 -1.96
CA ALA A 68 -20.99 -6.20 -2.78
C ALA A 68 -20.38 -5.11 -3.67
N SER A 69 -20.12 -5.45 -4.95
CA SER A 69 -19.59 -4.50 -5.92
C SER A 69 -20.64 -3.42 -5.91
N ILE A 70 -20.26 -2.22 -5.45
CA ILE A 70 -21.19 -1.13 -5.11
C ILE A 70 -22.31 -1.15 -6.14
N ALA A 71 -23.51 -1.57 -5.70
CA ALA A 71 -24.43 -2.32 -6.55
C ALA A 71 -24.49 -1.67 -7.93
N HIS A 72 -24.07 -2.40 -8.98
CA HIS A 72 -24.07 -1.89 -10.35
C HIS A 72 -25.50 -1.70 -10.92
N THR A 73 -26.51 -1.59 -10.05
CA THR A 73 -27.60 -0.63 -10.25
C THR A 73 -26.98 0.74 -10.54
N PRO A 74 -27.06 1.27 -11.77
CA PRO A 74 -26.65 2.63 -12.02
C PRO A 74 -27.61 3.51 -11.22
N ILE A 75 -27.15 4.08 -10.11
CA ILE A 75 -27.85 5.18 -9.47
C ILE A 75 -27.64 6.35 -10.41
N GLU A 76 -28.56 6.50 -11.36
CA GLU A 76 -28.56 7.64 -12.26
C GLU A 76 -28.68 8.90 -11.38
N PRO A 77 -27.65 9.78 -11.37
CA PRO A 77 -27.70 10.95 -10.53
C PRO A 77 -28.89 11.80 -10.96
N PRO A 78 -29.67 12.37 -10.01
CA PRO A 78 -30.80 13.21 -10.38
C PRO A 78 -30.31 14.35 -11.30
N PRO A 79 -31.10 14.73 -12.32
CA PRO A 79 -30.68 15.72 -13.29
C PRO A 79 -30.25 17.02 -12.58
N PRO A 80 -29.20 17.70 -13.07
CA PRO A 80 -28.60 18.84 -12.38
C PRO A 80 -29.65 19.92 -12.12
N ARG A 81 -29.96 20.13 -10.83
CA ARG A 81 -30.97 21.09 -10.40
C ARG A 81 -30.39 22.49 -10.48
N LEU A 82 -30.69 23.21 -11.56
CA LEU A 82 -30.33 24.62 -11.68
C LEU A 82 -31.01 25.43 -10.58
N GLN A 83 -30.23 26.27 -9.90
CA GLN A 83 -30.74 27.27 -8.97
C GLN A 83 -31.56 28.31 -9.74
N GLY A 84 -32.82 28.51 -9.35
CA GLY A 84 -33.79 29.27 -10.15
C GLY A 84 -33.51 30.78 -10.25
N SER A 85 -32.86 31.37 -9.23
CA SER A 85 -32.55 32.82 -9.23
C SER A 85 -31.23 33.16 -8.53
N PRO A 86 -30.06 32.72 -9.05
CA PRO A 86 -28.77 32.82 -8.33
C PRO A 86 -28.43 34.24 -7.85
N ALA A 87 -28.72 35.26 -8.67
CA ALA A 87 -28.48 36.66 -8.33
C ALA A 87 -29.38 37.16 -7.18
N ARG A 88 -30.66 36.76 -7.16
CA ARG A 88 -31.61 37.14 -6.10
C ARG A 88 -31.25 36.44 -4.79
N ASP A 89 -30.89 35.17 -4.87
CA ASP A 89 -30.57 34.36 -3.70
C ASP A 89 -29.27 34.86 -3.05
N LEU A 90 -28.27 35.21 -3.86
CA LEU A 90 -27.04 35.87 -3.41
C LEU A 90 -27.30 37.25 -2.80
N GLN A 91 -28.23 38.04 -3.35
CA GLN A 91 -28.62 39.33 -2.77
C GLN A 91 -29.30 39.15 -1.41
N ALA A 92 -30.21 38.18 -1.28
CA ALA A 92 -30.89 37.86 -0.02
C ALA A 92 -29.89 37.35 1.04
N PHE A 93 -28.96 36.49 0.64
CA PHE A 93 -27.87 35.99 1.49
C PHE A 93 -27.01 37.14 2.03
N ARG A 94 -26.46 37.99 1.15
CA ARG A 94 -25.65 39.16 1.54
C ARG A 94 -26.42 40.15 2.43
N ALA A 95 -27.72 40.33 2.20
CA ALA A 95 -28.56 41.18 3.04
C ALA A 95 -28.77 40.59 4.45
N ALA A 96 -28.85 39.26 4.58
CA ALA A 96 -28.91 38.58 5.87
C ALA A 96 -27.58 38.68 6.62
N GLU A 97 -26.46 38.39 5.95
CA GLU A 97 -25.10 38.54 6.51
C GLU A 97 -24.83 39.98 6.98
N GLY A 98 -25.07 40.97 6.12
CA GLY A 98 -24.87 42.38 6.47
C GLY A 98 -25.75 42.82 7.64
N LYS A 99 -26.98 42.32 7.74
CA LYS A 99 -27.83 42.58 8.91
C LYS A 99 -27.24 41.97 10.18
N GLU A 100 -26.70 40.76 10.14
CA GLU A 100 -26.05 40.14 11.30
C GLU A 100 -24.79 40.92 11.73
N LEU A 101 -23.93 41.27 10.77
CA LEU A 101 -22.67 41.99 11.01
C LEU A 101 -22.86 43.39 11.59
N HIS A 102 -23.90 44.12 11.20
CA HIS A 102 -24.12 45.51 11.62
C HIS A 102 -25.22 45.66 12.69
N THR A 103 -25.72 44.58 13.30
CA THR A 103 -26.73 44.67 14.38
C THR A 103 -26.34 43.96 15.66
N LEU A 104 -26.55 44.65 16.78
CA LEU A 104 -26.52 44.06 18.12
C LEU A 104 -27.50 42.87 18.19
N GLY A 105 -27.05 41.77 18.78
CA GLY A 105 -27.86 40.57 18.93
C GLY A 105 -27.39 39.71 20.09
N TRP A 106 -28.20 38.73 20.48
CA TRP A 106 -27.78 37.70 21.43
C TRP A 106 -27.32 36.47 20.66
N VAL A 107 -26.15 35.94 21.01
CA VAL A 107 -25.67 34.63 20.53
C VAL A 107 -26.21 33.56 21.48
N ASP A 108 -26.02 33.76 22.78
CA ASP A 108 -26.62 32.94 23.84
C ASP A 108 -27.02 33.85 25.01
N ARG A 109 -28.34 33.93 25.29
CA ARG A 109 -28.88 34.71 26.42
C ARG A 109 -28.62 34.05 27.77
N GLY A 110 -28.53 32.73 27.83
CA GLY A 110 -28.28 31.97 29.06
C GLY A 110 -26.83 32.08 29.51
N ALA A 111 -25.89 32.04 28.56
CA ALA A 111 -24.47 32.28 28.82
C ALA A 111 -24.07 33.76 28.91
N GLY A 112 -25.01 34.69 28.69
CA GLY A 112 -24.73 36.14 28.69
C GLY A 112 -23.92 36.63 27.48
N LEU A 113 -23.85 35.85 26.40
CA LEU A 113 -23.05 36.13 25.21
C LEU A 113 -23.85 36.92 24.16
N ALA A 114 -23.46 38.17 23.94
CA ALA A 114 -24.02 39.04 22.91
C ALA A 114 -23.02 39.27 21.76
N ARG A 115 -23.53 39.38 20.53
CA ARG A 115 -22.79 39.93 19.39
C ARG A 115 -22.98 41.44 19.34
N ILE A 116 -21.92 42.15 18.99
CA ILE A 116 -21.90 43.60 18.72
C ILE A 116 -21.66 43.83 17.23
N PRO A 117 -22.00 45.01 16.67
CA PRO A 117 -21.62 45.36 15.31
C PRO A 117 -20.12 45.19 15.06
N ILE A 118 -19.75 44.72 13.86
CA ILE A 118 -18.34 44.42 13.53
C ILE A 118 -17.45 45.67 13.59
N GLU A 119 -17.99 46.85 13.28
CA GLU A 119 -17.32 48.14 13.45
C GLU A 119 -16.89 48.37 14.90
N ASP A 120 -17.80 48.12 15.85
CA ASP A 120 -17.53 48.27 17.28
C ASP A 120 -16.53 47.22 17.78
N ALA A 121 -16.64 45.98 17.28
CA ALA A 121 -15.70 44.90 17.60
C ALA A 121 -14.27 45.25 17.14
N MET A 122 -14.11 45.72 15.89
CA MET A 122 -12.82 46.18 15.36
C MET A 122 -12.29 47.37 16.16
N ALA A 123 -13.14 48.35 16.50
CA ALA A 123 -12.73 49.52 17.29
C ALA A 123 -12.33 49.15 18.72
N LEU A 124 -12.97 48.16 19.34
CA LEU A 124 -12.60 47.64 20.67
C LEU A 124 -11.29 46.85 20.62
N LEU A 125 -11.11 45.98 19.62
CA LEU A 125 -9.88 45.21 19.42
C LEU A 125 -8.68 46.14 19.17
N ALA A 126 -8.84 47.14 18.30
CA ALA A 126 -7.79 48.13 18.01
C ALA A 126 -7.40 48.97 19.23
N LYS A 127 -8.33 49.21 20.17
CA LYS A 127 -8.06 49.96 21.41
C LYS A 127 -7.46 49.10 22.53
N ARG A 128 -7.81 47.82 22.61
CA ARG A 128 -7.44 46.93 23.71
C ARG A 128 -6.27 46.00 23.38
N GLY A 129 -5.91 45.86 22.10
CA GLY A 129 -5.06 44.78 21.62
C GLY A 129 -5.83 43.45 21.56
N TRP A 130 -5.13 42.40 21.14
CA TRP A 130 -5.67 41.04 21.24
C TRP A 130 -5.81 40.65 22.71
N PRO A 131 -6.87 39.92 23.09
CA PRO A 131 -6.91 39.31 24.41
C PRO A 131 -5.79 38.26 24.50
N GLU A 132 -4.83 38.49 25.39
CA GLU A 132 -3.92 37.44 25.87
C GLU A 132 -4.77 36.27 26.38
N GLU A 133 -4.52 35.05 25.90
CA GLU A 133 -5.31 33.89 26.28
C GLU A 133 -5.19 33.61 27.80
N GLY A 134 -6.28 33.83 28.52
CA GLY A 134 -6.38 33.46 29.93
C GLY A 134 -6.36 31.94 30.08
N LYS A 135 -5.24 31.42 30.55
CA LYS A 135 -5.12 30.06 31.11
C LYS A 135 -5.65 30.00 32.55
#